data_AF-E1VBD6-F1
#
_entry.id   AF-E1VBD6-F1
#
_cell.length_a   1.000
_cell.length_b   1.000
_cell.length_c   1.000
_cell.angle_alpha   90.00
_cell.angle_beta   90.00
_cell.angle_gamma   90.00
#
_symmetry.space_group_name_H-M   'P 1'
#
loop_
_entity.id
_entity.type
_entity.pdbx_description
1 polymer ?
#
loop_
_entity_poly.entity_id
_entity_poly.type
_entity_poly.pdbx_seq_one_letter_code
_entity_poly.pdbx_strand_id
1 'polypeptide(L)'
;MSAATTATLLGMLLVHLAGDFLLQPRRWVDSRQQHKARSASLYLHAGLHGVLILLVLLLAGASTVFAATGALVVAASHWLIDLGKSHLDPGKLHWFLLDQALHLLILLGLWLVWVDGTAPLTAALAWFTHPDTLGLLLTYLLVTRPMSLAIALALRPWSQDVVDPGTLVAAGARIGILERLLVLTLVLQDELAAVGFLLTAKSVLRYGDLRERKDRKLTEYVLLGTLLSISLTLVLGLLARSLFWGG
;
A
#
# COMPACT_ATOMS: atom_id res chain seq x y z
N MET A 1 15.38 -18.96 5.61
CA MET A 1 14.85 -18.34 6.85
C MET A 1 14.00 -19.38 7.57
N SER A 2 14.06 -19.47 8.90
CA SER A 2 13.21 -20.42 9.64
C SER A 2 11.81 -19.84 9.83
N ALA A 3 10.79 -20.71 9.94
CA ALA A 3 9.42 -20.27 10.22
C ALA A 3 9.33 -19.47 11.53
N ALA A 4 10.16 -19.79 12.51
CA ALA A 4 10.22 -19.12 13.80
C ALA A 4 10.66 -17.65 13.68
N THR A 5 11.70 -17.34 12.90
CA THR A 5 12.16 -15.94 12.76
C THR A 5 11.15 -15.09 12.02
N THR A 6 10.51 -15.63 10.98
CA THR A 6 9.40 -14.94 10.29
C THR A 6 8.21 -14.71 11.23
N ALA A 7 7.85 -15.68 12.06
CA ALA A 7 6.78 -15.53 13.05
C ALA A 7 7.07 -14.41 14.06
N THR A 8 8.32 -14.25 14.50
CA THR A 8 8.71 -13.13 15.37
C THR A 8 8.49 -11.77 14.70
N LEU A 9 8.92 -11.61 13.43
CA LEU A 9 8.70 -10.36 12.69
C LEU A 9 7.20 -10.06 12.57
N LEU A 10 6.41 -11.05 12.14
CA LEU A 10 4.96 -10.89 12.02
C LEU A 10 4.32 -10.57 13.37
N GLY A 11 4.77 -11.20 14.46
CA GLY A 11 4.33 -10.90 15.82
C GLY A 11 4.60 -9.45 16.21
N MET A 12 5.81 -8.93 15.93
CA MET A 12 6.16 -7.53 16.18
C MET A 12 5.28 -6.56 15.37
N LEU A 13 5.04 -6.87 14.09
CA LEU A 13 4.18 -6.07 13.22
C LEU A 13 2.72 -6.09 13.70
N LEU A 14 2.22 -7.25 14.12
CA LEU A 14 0.86 -7.40 14.64
C LEU A 14 0.64 -6.57 15.91
N VAL A 15 1.55 -6.66 16.87
CA VAL A 15 1.40 -5.90 18.12
C VAL A 15 1.61 -4.40 17.90
N HIS A 16 2.44 -3.99 16.93
CA HIS A 16 2.56 -2.59 16.52
C HIS A 16 1.24 -2.07 15.93
N LEU A 17 0.63 -2.79 14.99
CA LEU A 17 -0.66 -2.42 14.41
C LEU A 17 -1.77 -2.40 15.48
N ALA A 18 -1.78 -3.39 16.38
CA ALA A 18 -2.72 -3.41 17.49
C ALA A 18 -2.50 -2.21 18.43
N GLY A 19 -1.26 -1.89 18.76
CA GLY A 19 -0.89 -0.74 19.59
C GLY A 19 -1.37 0.59 18.99
N ASP A 20 -1.05 0.85 17.73
CA ASP A 20 -1.36 2.13 17.07
C ASP A 20 -2.83 2.31 16.70
N PHE A 21 -3.54 1.26 16.31
CA PHE A 21 -4.89 1.38 15.74
C PHE A 21 -6.01 0.84 16.63
N LEU A 22 -5.75 -0.17 17.47
CA LEU A 22 -6.78 -0.78 18.32
C LEU A 22 -6.68 -0.27 19.77
N LEU A 23 -5.45 -0.14 20.28
CA LEU A 23 -5.18 0.14 21.69
C LEU A 23 -4.86 1.62 21.97
N GLN A 24 -4.77 2.47 20.95
CA GLN A 24 -4.59 3.92 21.08
C GLN A 24 -5.93 4.66 20.94
N PRO A 25 -6.56 5.11 22.04
CA PRO A 25 -7.81 5.86 21.98
C PRO A 25 -7.61 7.26 21.37
N ARG A 26 -8.64 7.81 20.71
CA ARG A 26 -8.60 9.17 20.13
C ARG A 26 -8.17 10.25 21.13
N ARG A 27 -8.64 10.16 22.39
CA ARG A 27 -8.23 11.07 23.48
C ARG A 27 -6.71 11.15 23.70
N TRP A 28 -5.97 10.06 23.46
CA TRP A 28 -4.52 10.06 23.57
C TRP A 28 -3.86 10.85 22.44
N VAL A 29 -4.39 10.69 21.22
CA VAL A 29 -3.97 11.44 20.04
C VAL A 29 -4.25 12.92 20.24
N ASP A 30 -5.45 13.29 20.69
CA ASP A 30 -5.84 14.68 20.93
C ASP A 30 -4.95 15.31 22.01
N SER A 31 -4.72 14.60 23.11
CA SER A 31 -3.80 15.01 24.19
C SER A 31 -2.37 15.21 23.68
N ARG A 32 -1.86 14.30 22.84
CA ARG A 32 -0.51 14.38 22.23
C ARG A 32 -0.41 15.61 21.32
N GLN A 33 -1.43 15.90 20.52
CA GLN A 33 -1.39 17.07 19.62
C GLN A 33 -1.45 18.40 20.39
N GLN A 34 -2.22 18.47 21.47
CA GLN A 34 -2.35 19.68 22.29
C GLN A 34 -1.14 19.92 23.19
N HIS A 35 -0.69 18.88 23.91
CA HIS A 35 0.30 19.01 24.99
C HIS A 35 1.71 18.54 24.59
N LYS A 36 1.87 17.90 23.42
CA LYS A 36 3.16 17.46 22.86
C LYS A 36 3.95 16.63 23.89
N ALA A 37 5.20 17.01 24.17
CA ALA A 37 6.05 16.34 25.15
C ALA A 37 5.47 16.31 26.58
N ARG A 38 4.52 17.20 26.92
CA ARG A 38 3.85 17.20 28.24
C ARG A 38 2.67 16.23 28.32
N SER A 39 2.30 15.57 27.21
CA SER A 39 1.19 14.62 27.17
C SER A 39 1.58 13.31 27.86
N ALA A 40 0.95 12.99 29.00
CA ALA A 40 1.13 11.69 29.65
C ALA A 40 0.77 10.51 28.72
N SER A 41 -0.20 10.72 27.83
CA SER A 41 -0.63 9.75 26.82
C SER A 41 0.51 9.31 25.88
N LEU A 42 1.47 10.20 25.60
CA LEU A 42 2.63 9.89 24.76
C LEU A 42 3.52 8.83 25.43
N TYR A 43 3.77 8.96 26.74
CA TYR A 43 4.58 8.02 27.51
C TYR A 43 3.85 6.69 27.73
N LEU A 44 2.54 6.73 27.99
CA LEU A 44 1.72 5.53 28.12
C LEU A 44 1.69 4.72 26.81
N HIS A 45 1.55 5.40 25.66
CA HIS A 45 1.57 4.76 24.35
C HIS A 45 2.92 4.12 24.02
N ALA A 46 4.01 4.84 24.27
CA ALA A 46 5.37 4.31 24.11
C ALA A 46 5.63 3.10 25.04
N GLY A 47 5.20 3.19 26.29
CA GLY A 47 5.33 2.10 27.26
C GLY A 47 4.51 0.86 26.87
N LEU A 48 3.31 1.05 26.34
CA LEU A 48 2.48 -0.02 25.79
C LEU A 48 3.23 -0.79 24.68
N HIS A 49 3.79 -0.07 23.71
CA HIS A 49 4.58 -0.69 22.64
C HIS A 49 5.82 -1.42 23.17
N GLY A 50 6.51 -0.85 24.16
CA GLY A 50 7.61 -1.53 24.85
C GLY A 50 7.19 -2.87 25.48
N VAL A 51 6.09 -2.88 26.23
CA VAL A 51 5.56 -4.10 26.88
C VAL A 51 5.14 -5.14 25.84
N LEU A 52 4.48 -4.72 24.77
CA LEU A 52 4.04 -5.61 23.70
C LEU A 52 5.23 -6.27 22.99
N ILE A 53 6.28 -5.50 22.66
CA ILE A 53 7.49 -6.04 22.04
C ILE A 53 8.26 -6.95 23.00
N LEU A 54 8.33 -6.59 24.28
CA LEU A 54 8.92 -7.45 25.31
C LEU A 54 8.25 -8.83 25.31
N LEU A 55 6.92 -8.86 25.31
CA LEU A 55 6.16 -10.12 25.30
C LEU A 55 6.45 -10.94 24.04
N VAL A 56 6.42 -10.31 22.86
CA VAL A 56 6.71 -11.00 21.59
C VAL A 56 8.11 -11.61 21.59
N LEU A 57 9.12 -10.86 22.05
CA LEU A 57 10.50 -11.34 22.10
C LEU A 57 10.69 -12.50 23.10
N LEU A 58 10.10 -12.39 24.29
CA LEU A 58 10.16 -13.46 25.29
C LEU A 58 9.48 -14.74 24.80
N LEU A 59 8.31 -14.63 24.15
CA LEU A 59 7.60 -15.76 23.55
C LEU A 59 8.38 -16.39 22.38
N ALA A 60 9.16 -15.58 21.66
CA ALA A 60 10.06 -16.05 20.59
C ALA A 60 11.35 -16.72 21.12
N GLY A 61 11.53 -16.79 22.44
CA GLY A 61 12.69 -17.41 23.07
C GLY A 61 13.92 -16.51 23.15
N ALA A 62 13.76 -15.18 23.03
CA ALA A 62 14.85 -14.24 23.23
C ALA A 62 15.37 -14.25 24.67
N SER A 63 16.68 -14.01 24.81
CA SER A 63 17.26 -13.81 26.15
C SER A 63 16.58 -12.62 26.83
N THR A 64 16.42 -12.69 28.15
CA THR A 64 15.76 -11.63 28.92
C THR A 64 16.41 -10.26 28.72
N VAL A 65 17.75 -10.24 28.62
CA VAL A 65 18.53 -9.03 28.34
C VAL A 65 18.18 -8.47 26.97
N PHE A 66 18.20 -9.29 25.91
CA PHE A 66 17.87 -8.83 24.55
C PHE A 66 16.42 -8.37 24.44
N ALA A 67 15.49 -9.10 25.07
CA ALA A 67 14.08 -8.74 25.06
C ALA A 67 13.84 -7.40 25.78
N ALA A 68 14.47 -7.17 26.92
CA ALA A 68 14.38 -5.92 27.67
C ALA A 68 15.02 -4.73 26.93
N THR A 69 16.21 -4.93 26.33
CA THR A 69 16.87 -3.87 25.56
C THR A 69 16.08 -3.55 24.29
N GLY A 70 15.60 -4.56 23.57
CA GLY A 70 14.75 -4.38 22.38
C GLY A 70 13.45 -3.64 22.70
N ALA A 71 12.77 -4.01 23.78
CA ALA A 71 11.58 -3.31 24.28
C ALA A 71 11.85 -1.84 24.60
N LEU A 72 12.97 -1.54 25.27
CA LEU A 72 13.37 -0.17 25.59
C LEU A 72 13.66 0.63 24.33
N VAL A 73 14.38 0.05 23.36
CA VAL A 73 14.67 0.69 22.06
C VAL A 73 13.38 1.01 21.33
N VAL A 74 12.44 0.06 21.23
CA VAL A 74 11.16 0.32 20.55
C VAL A 74 10.38 1.39 21.28
N ALA A 75 10.21 1.31 22.59
CA ALA A 75 9.49 2.32 23.38
C ALA A 75 10.11 3.73 23.20
N ALA A 76 11.43 3.85 23.30
CA ALA A 76 12.12 5.13 23.13
C ALA A 76 11.97 5.68 21.71
N SER A 77 12.10 4.84 20.69
CA SER A 77 11.91 5.25 19.29
C SER A 77 10.46 5.65 19.00
N HIS A 78 9.47 4.91 19.52
CA HIS A 78 8.05 5.23 19.38
C HIS A 78 7.76 6.59 19.98
N TRP A 79 8.24 6.83 21.20
CA TRP A 79 8.14 8.13 21.87
C TRP A 79 8.74 9.26 21.02
N LEU A 80 9.95 9.09 20.46
CA LEU A 80 10.61 10.08 19.63
C LEU A 80 9.85 10.35 18.33
N ILE A 81 9.40 9.31 17.63
CA ILE A 81 8.68 9.41 16.35
C ILE A 81 7.33 10.09 16.58
N ASP A 82 6.55 9.66 17.57
CA ASP A 82 5.25 10.25 17.89
C ASP A 82 5.38 11.71 18.38
N LEU A 83 6.46 12.03 19.10
CA LEU A 83 6.77 13.41 19.48
C LEU A 83 7.07 14.27 18.25
N GLY A 84 7.90 13.78 17.33
CA GLY A 84 8.17 14.45 16.05
C GLY A 84 6.88 14.67 15.26
N LYS A 85 6.05 13.63 15.14
CA LYS A 85 4.74 13.67 14.49
C LYS A 85 3.77 14.68 15.11
N SER A 86 3.84 14.92 16.42
CA SER A 86 3.00 15.92 17.11
C SER A 86 3.27 17.38 16.69
N HIS A 87 4.34 17.62 15.92
CA HIS A 87 4.66 18.93 15.34
C HIS A 87 4.24 19.06 13.87
N LEU A 88 3.70 17.99 13.29
CA LEU A 88 3.30 17.92 11.89
C LEU A 88 1.77 17.97 11.76
N ASP A 89 1.29 18.32 10.57
CA ASP A 89 -0.13 18.39 10.27
C ASP A 89 -0.75 16.96 10.24
N PRO A 90 -1.64 16.61 11.18
CA PRO A 90 -2.22 15.27 11.25
C PRO A 90 -3.16 14.95 10.07
N GLY A 91 -3.59 15.95 9.30
CA GLY A 91 -4.48 15.77 8.14
C GLY A 91 -3.77 15.30 6.86
N LYS A 92 -2.43 15.26 6.83
CA LYS A 92 -1.68 14.93 5.62
C LYS A 92 -1.23 13.47 5.60
N LEU A 93 -1.68 12.72 4.58
CA LEU A 93 -1.37 11.31 4.40
C LEU A 93 0.14 11.00 4.41
N HIS A 94 0.98 11.84 3.81
CA HIS A 94 2.42 11.56 3.76
C HIS A 94 3.09 11.58 5.14
N TRP A 95 2.59 12.36 6.11
CA TRP A 95 3.10 12.32 7.47
C TRP A 95 2.67 11.07 8.22
N PHE A 96 1.45 10.60 7.97
CA PHE A 96 1.01 9.28 8.44
C PHE A 96 1.88 8.15 7.85
N LEU A 97 2.16 8.18 6.55
CA LEU A 97 2.99 7.16 5.90
C LEU A 97 4.45 7.21 6.38
N LEU A 98 5.03 8.39 6.55
CA LEU A 98 6.39 8.54 7.08
C LEU A 98 6.50 8.00 8.50
N ASP A 99 5.53 8.33 9.35
CA ASP A 99 5.44 7.81 10.72
C ASP A 99 5.43 6.27 10.76
N GLN A 100 4.55 5.64 9.99
CA GLN A 100 4.49 4.18 9.93
C GLN A 100 5.78 3.58 9.33
N ALA A 101 6.38 4.22 8.32
CA ALA A 101 7.65 3.78 7.76
C ALA A 101 8.79 3.81 8.80
N LEU A 102 8.88 4.87 9.61
CA LEU A 102 9.89 4.98 10.67
C LEU A 102 9.71 3.88 11.73
N HIS A 103 8.49 3.62 12.18
CA HIS A 103 8.21 2.52 13.11
C HIS A 103 8.59 1.15 12.53
N LEU A 104 8.19 0.88 11.28
CA LEU A 104 8.55 -0.36 10.58
C LEU A 104 10.06 -0.53 10.43
N LEU A 105 10.80 0.54 10.18
CA LEU A 105 12.27 0.50 10.09
C LEU A 105 12.91 0.12 11.43
N ILE A 106 12.41 0.62 12.55
CA ILE A 106 12.91 0.22 13.88
C ILE A 106 12.63 -1.26 14.14
N LEU A 107 11.42 -1.74 13.86
CA LEU A 107 11.05 -3.15 14.07
C LEU A 107 11.86 -4.08 13.17
N LEU A 108 12.05 -3.71 11.89
CA LEU A 108 12.88 -4.46 10.96
C LEU A 108 14.34 -4.49 11.42
N GLY A 109 14.88 -3.36 11.89
CA GLY A 109 16.22 -3.27 12.46
C GLY A 109 16.40 -4.19 13.66
N LEU A 110 15.47 -4.13 14.63
CA LEU A 110 15.48 -5.02 15.79
C LEU A 110 15.41 -6.50 15.40
N TRP A 111 14.56 -6.83 14.43
CA TRP A 111 14.44 -8.18 13.91
C TRP A 111 15.71 -8.66 13.19
N LEU A 112 16.37 -7.81 12.41
CA LEU A 112 17.65 -8.16 11.77
C LEU A 112 18.76 -8.42 12.80
N VAL A 113 18.80 -7.64 13.88
CA VAL A 113 19.72 -7.90 15.00
C VAL A 113 19.36 -9.22 15.69
N TRP A 114 18.08 -9.52 15.88
CA TRP A 114 17.63 -10.79 16.48
C TRP A 114 18.01 -12.03 15.66
N VAL A 115 17.90 -11.94 14.33
CA VAL A 115 18.26 -13.03 13.41
C VAL A 115 19.79 -13.17 13.25
N ASP A 116 20.57 -12.24 13.82
CA ASP A 116 22.03 -12.18 13.80
C ASP A 116 22.61 -12.45 12.40
N GLY A 117 22.13 -11.68 11.42
CA GLY A 117 22.61 -11.86 10.06
C GLY A 117 22.03 -10.92 9.03
N THR A 118 22.82 -10.67 8.00
CA THR A 118 22.41 -9.95 6.78
C THR A 118 21.74 -10.87 5.76
N ALA A 119 21.60 -12.18 6.06
CA ALA A 119 21.03 -13.17 5.16
C ALA A 119 19.61 -12.81 4.67
N PRO A 120 18.70 -12.25 5.50
CA PRO A 120 17.40 -11.79 4.98
C PRO A 120 17.53 -10.60 4.02
N LEU A 121 18.48 -9.69 4.27
CA LEU A 121 18.72 -8.54 3.40
C LEU A 121 19.33 -8.97 2.06
N THR A 122 20.28 -9.90 2.07
CA THR A 122 20.85 -10.45 0.82
C THR A 122 19.81 -11.25 0.05
N ALA A 123 18.96 -12.03 0.72
CA ALA A 123 17.85 -12.73 0.08
C ALA A 123 16.81 -11.76 -0.51
N ALA A 124 16.46 -10.69 0.21
CA ALA A 124 15.54 -9.67 -0.28
C ALA A 124 16.12 -8.93 -1.50
N LEU A 125 17.42 -8.60 -1.47
CA LEU A 125 18.10 -7.98 -2.60
C LEU A 125 18.13 -8.92 -3.81
N ALA A 126 18.48 -10.19 -3.60
CA ALA A 126 18.50 -11.20 -4.66
C ALA A 126 17.10 -11.40 -5.29
N TRP A 127 16.05 -11.42 -4.48
CA TRP A 127 14.67 -11.46 -4.95
C TRP A 127 14.30 -10.22 -5.76
N PHE A 128 14.68 -9.03 -5.28
CA PHE A 128 14.37 -7.76 -5.95
C PHE A 128 15.10 -7.61 -7.29
N THR A 129 16.33 -8.12 -7.40
CA THR A 129 17.12 -8.09 -8.63
C THR A 129 16.82 -9.27 -9.57
N HIS A 130 15.93 -10.19 -9.19
CA HIS A 130 15.57 -11.32 -10.04
C HIS A 130 14.83 -10.83 -11.30
N PRO A 131 15.15 -11.33 -12.51
CA PRO A 131 14.49 -10.92 -13.75
C PRO A 131 12.97 -11.01 -13.71
N ASP A 132 12.41 -12.07 -13.12
CA ASP A 132 10.95 -12.25 -13.02
C ASP A 132 10.31 -11.19 -12.12
N THR A 133 10.94 -10.87 -10.99
CA THR A 133 10.48 -9.81 -10.09
C THR A 133 10.52 -8.45 -10.79
N LEU A 134 11.62 -8.16 -11.48
CA LEU A 134 11.78 -6.90 -12.23
C LEU A 134 10.78 -6.81 -13.39
N GLY A 135 10.52 -7.93 -14.08
CA GLY A 135 9.54 -8.03 -15.15
C GLY A 135 8.11 -7.83 -14.65
N LEU A 136 7.77 -8.40 -13.50
CA LEU A 136 6.51 -8.18 -12.81
C LEU A 136 6.35 -6.70 -12.42
N LEU A 137 7.35 -6.12 -11.77
CA LEU A 137 7.35 -4.70 -11.37
C LEU A 137 7.23 -3.77 -12.58
N LEU A 138 7.93 -4.07 -13.67
CA LEU A 138 7.83 -3.34 -14.94
C LEU A 138 6.40 -3.41 -15.50
N THR A 139 5.78 -4.58 -15.49
CA THR A 139 4.41 -4.78 -15.98
C THR A 139 3.42 -3.95 -15.17
N TYR A 140 3.52 -3.98 -13.83
CA TYR A 140 2.72 -3.13 -12.95
C TYR A 140 2.98 -1.64 -13.20
N LEU A 141 4.23 -1.23 -13.43
CA LEU A 141 4.57 0.15 -13.73
C LEU A 141 3.96 0.61 -15.06
N LEU A 142 4.03 -0.20 -16.11
CA LEU A 142 3.50 0.12 -17.44
C LEU A 142 2.00 0.42 -17.42
N VAL A 143 1.20 -0.35 -16.66
CA VAL A 143 -0.25 -0.12 -16.55
C VAL A 143 -0.62 1.13 -15.76
N THR A 144 0.32 1.83 -15.12
CA THR A 144 0.02 3.08 -14.39
C THR A 144 -0.04 4.29 -15.33
N ARG A 145 0.87 5.26 -15.17
CA ARG A 145 0.94 6.48 -15.97
C ARG A 145 1.30 6.26 -17.44
N PRO A 146 2.24 5.35 -17.80
CA PRO A 146 2.58 5.13 -19.21
C PRO A 146 1.36 4.71 -20.05
N MET A 147 0.58 3.74 -19.57
CA MET A 147 -0.63 3.31 -20.26
C MET A 147 -1.73 4.37 -20.24
N SER A 148 -1.91 5.13 -19.15
CA SER A 148 -2.82 6.29 -19.15
C SER A 148 -2.49 7.29 -20.26
N LEU A 149 -1.20 7.60 -20.46
CA LEU A 149 -0.75 8.50 -21.52
C LEU A 149 -1.03 7.93 -22.90
N ALA A 150 -0.72 6.64 -23.12
CA ALA A 150 -0.99 5.97 -24.40
C ALA A 150 -2.48 5.98 -24.76
N ILE A 151 -3.36 5.67 -23.80
CA ILE A 151 -4.82 5.71 -23.99
C ILE A 151 -5.29 7.15 -24.29
N ALA A 152 -4.78 8.14 -23.55
CA ALA A 152 -5.15 9.54 -23.77
C ALA A 152 -4.76 10.02 -25.17
N LEU A 153 -3.58 9.63 -25.66
CA LEU A 153 -3.13 9.95 -27.02
C LEU A 153 -3.99 9.23 -28.08
N ALA A 154 -4.32 7.95 -27.86
CA ALA A 154 -5.16 7.17 -28.78
C ALA A 154 -6.58 7.74 -28.90
N LEU A 155 -7.14 8.28 -27.81
CA LEU A 155 -8.49 8.82 -27.77
C LEU A 155 -8.59 10.32 -28.04
N ARG A 156 -7.46 10.99 -28.30
CA ARG A 156 -7.41 12.42 -28.60
C ARG A 156 -8.39 12.87 -29.71
N PRO A 157 -8.64 12.10 -30.79
CA PRO A 157 -9.64 12.49 -31.80
C PRO A 157 -11.07 12.57 -31.25
N TRP A 158 -11.40 11.77 -30.23
CA TRP A 158 -12.73 11.72 -29.62
C TRP A 158 -12.87 12.63 -28.39
N SER A 159 -11.79 13.27 -27.93
CA SER A 159 -11.80 14.14 -26.75
C SER A 159 -11.97 15.63 -27.08
N GLN A 160 -11.90 16.03 -28.35
CA GLN A 160 -11.81 17.45 -28.75
C GLN A 160 -13.08 18.28 -28.43
N ASP A 161 -14.22 17.62 -28.29
CA ASP A 161 -15.52 18.24 -27.98
C ASP A 161 -15.96 18.07 -26.51
N VAL A 162 -15.13 17.42 -25.67
CA VAL A 162 -15.46 17.15 -24.27
C VAL A 162 -14.94 18.30 -23.41
N VAL A 163 -15.80 19.28 -23.13
CA VAL A 163 -15.53 20.36 -22.16
C VAL A 163 -15.80 19.80 -20.76
N ASP A 164 -14.80 19.72 -19.87
CA ASP A 164 -15.07 19.41 -18.46
C ASP A 164 -13.97 19.90 -17.47
N PRO A 165 -14.32 20.27 -16.23
CA PRO A 165 -13.50 20.99 -15.27
C PRO A 165 -12.45 20.08 -14.64
N GLY A 166 -11.25 20.63 -14.44
CA GLY A 166 -10.02 19.87 -14.16
C GLY A 166 -10.01 18.94 -12.93
N THR A 167 -11.00 18.99 -12.04
CA THR A 167 -11.09 18.11 -10.85
C THR A 167 -11.64 16.71 -11.17
N LEU A 168 -12.59 16.58 -12.09
CA LEU A 168 -13.18 15.28 -12.48
C LEU A 168 -12.22 14.43 -13.32
N VAL A 169 -11.44 15.08 -14.20
CA VAL A 169 -10.41 14.43 -15.03
C VAL A 169 -9.34 13.77 -14.16
N ALA A 170 -8.91 14.45 -13.08
CA ALA A 170 -7.94 13.91 -12.14
C ALA A 170 -8.47 12.69 -11.36
N ALA A 171 -9.75 12.70 -11.00
CA ALA A 171 -10.40 11.57 -10.34
C ALA A 171 -10.53 10.36 -11.29
N GLY A 172 -11.01 10.58 -12.52
CA GLY A 172 -11.13 9.54 -13.55
C GLY A 172 -9.80 8.89 -13.91
N ALA A 173 -8.71 9.67 -14.00
CA ALA A 173 -7.37 9.13 -14.25
C ALA A 173 -6.88 8.20 -13.13
N ARG A 174 -7.19 8.52 -11.86
CA ARG A 174 -6.85 7.68 -10.70
C ARG A 174 -7.68 6.40 -10.67
N ILE A 175 -8.99 6.49 -10.94
CA ILE A 175 -9.88 5.33 -11.05
C ILE A 175 -9.38 4.37 -12.13
N GLY A 176 -9.03 4.90 -13.31
CA GLY A 176 -8.51 4.07 -14.41
C GLY A 176 -7.21 3.34 -14.06
N ILE A 177 -6.32 3.95 -13.28
CA ILE A 177 -5.11 3.26 -12.78
C ILE A 177 -5.50 2.11 -11.83
N LEU A 178 -6.38 2.36 -10.85
CA LEU A 178 -6.82 1.33 -9.90
C LEU A 178 -7.47 0.13 -10.60
N GLU A 179 -8.32 0.39 -11.60
CA GLU A 179 -8.96 -0.66 -12.39
C GLU A 179 -7.93 -1.50 -13.14
N ARG A 180 -6.95 -0.89 -13.80
CA ARG A 180 -5.91 -1.64 -14.51
C ARG A 180 -5.02 -2.44 -13.57
N LEU A 181 -4.71 -1.91 -12.38
CA LEU A 181 -3.98 -2.67 -11.35
C LEU A 181 -4.77 -3.90 -10.90
N LEU A 182 -6.09 -3.76 -10.72
CA LEU A 182 -6.97 -4.87 -10.36
C LEU A 182 -7.07 -5.90 -11.49
N VAL A 183 -7.34 -5.46 -12.72
CA VAL A 183 -7.42 -6.33 -13.91
C VAL A 183 -6.11 -7.08 -14.12
N LEU A 184 -4.97 -6.39 -14.08
CA LEU A 184 -3.65 -7.01 -14.22
C LEU A 184 -3.44 -8.09 -13.15
N THR A 185 -3.77 -7.79 -11.88
CA THR A 185 -3.63 -8.76 -10.79
C THR A 185 -4.48 -9.99 -11.02
N LEU A 186 -5.74 -9.84 -11.43
CA LEU A 186 -6.64 -10.96 -11.72
C LEU A 186 -6.13 -11.81 -12.90
N VAL A 187 -5.61 -11.19 -13.96
CA VAL A 187 -5.01 -11.92 -15.10
C VAL A 187 -3.78 -12.73 -14.67
N LEU A 188 -2.92 -12.16 -13.84
CA LEU A 188 -1.73 -12.83 -13.33
C LEU A 188 -2.09 -14.01 -12.39
N GLN A 189 -3.24 -13.95 -11.71
CA GLN A 189 -3.77 -15.03 -10.87
C GLN A 189 -4.64 -16.05 -11.65
N ASP A 190 -4.74 -15.94 -12.97
CA ASP A 190 -5.62 -16.77 -13.82
C ASP A 190 -7.14 -16.60 -13.58
N GLU A 191 -7.53 -15.49 -12.96
CA GLU A 191 -8.93 -15.20 -12.62
C GLU A 191 -9.62 -14.36 -13.70
N LEU A 192 -9.60 -14.85 -14.95
CA LEU A 192 -10.21 -14.14 -16.09
C LEU A 192 -11.73 -13.94 -15.92
N ALA A 193 -12.41 -14.86 -15.22
CA ALA A 193 -13.83 -14.72 -14.90
C ALA A 193 -14.10 -13.49 -14.02
N ALA A 194 -13.23 -13.21 -13.04
CA ALA A 194 -13.35 -12.04 -12.17
C ALA A 194 -13.14 -10.73 -12.94
N VAL A 195 -12.30 -10.72 -13.98
CA VAL A 195 -12.17 -9.57 -14.90
C VAL A 195 -13.48 -9.31 -15.63
N GLY A 196 -14.15 -10.37 -16.09
CA GLY A 196 -15.48 -10.28 -16.70
C GLY A 196 -16.52 -9.70 -15.74
N PHE A 197 -16.53 -10.14 -14.49
CA PHE A 197 -17.42 -9.59 -13.45
C PHE A 197 -17.17 -8.10 -13.19
N LEU A 198 -15.91 -7.69 -13.08
CA LEU A 198 -15.54 -6.27 -12.90
C LEU A 198 -16.05 -5.39 -14.05
N LEU A 199 -15.90 -5.87 -15.29
CA LEU A 199 -16.42 -5.22 -16.49
C LEU A 199 -17.94 -5.06 -16.43
N THR A 200 -18.66 -6.14 -16.12
CA THR A 200 -20.12 -6.12 -16.00
C THR A 200 -20.59 -5.17 -14.91
N ALA A 201 -19.98 -5.20 -13.73
CA ALA A 201 -20.33 -4.31 -12.62
C ALA A 201 -20.18 -2.83 -13.01
N LYS A 202 -19.08 -2.48 -13.69
CA LYS A 202 -18.85 -1.12 -14.21
C LYS A 202 -19.88 -0.70 -15.25
N SER A 203 -20.28 -1.61 -16.14
CA SER A 203 -21.32 -1.34 -17.14
C SER A 203 -22.71 -1.12 -16.51
N VAL A 204 -23.07 -1.90 -15.48
CA VAL A 204 -24.36 -1.77 -14.77
C VAL A 204 -24.46 -0.45 -14.03
N LEU A 205 -23.42 -0.05 -13.29
CA LEU A 205 -23.40 1.21 -12.55
C LEU A 205 -23.52 2.44 -13.45
N ARG A 206 -23.13 2.31 -14.72
CA ARG A 206 -23.12 3.39 -15.70
C ARG A 206 -24.35 3.41 -16.61
N TYR A 207 -25.24 2.41 -16.48
CA TYR A 207 -26.45 2.32 -17.29
C TYR A 207 -27.48 3.42 -16.96
N GLY A 208 -27.48 3.93 -15.71
CA GLY A 208 -28.36 5.02 -15.28
C GLY A 208 -28.06 6.36 -15.96
N ASP A 209 -26.78 6.65 -16.24
CA ASP A 209 -26.31 7.91 -16.80
C ASP A 209 -26.57 8.04 -18.32
N LEU A 210 -26.84 6.93 -19.00
CA LEU A 210 -27.08 6.85 -20.45
C LEU A 210 -28.40 7.49 -20.93
N ARG A 211 -29.29 7.90 -20.00
CA ARG A 211 -30.66 8.33 -20.32
C ARG A 211 -30.78 9.82 -20.72
N GLU A 212 -29.79 10.66 -20.42
CA GLU A 212 -29.81 12.09 -20.74
C GLU A 212 -29.06 12.40 -22.04
N ARG A 213 -29.76 12.96 -23.05
CA ARG A 213 -29.21 13.16 -24.42
C ARG A 213 -28.00 14.10 -24.51
N LYS A 214 -27.71 14.88 -23.46
CA LYS A 214 -26.55 15.80 -23.41
C LYS A 214 -25.21 15.06 -23.26
N ASP A 215 -25.21 13.82 -22.78
CA ASP A 215 -23.98 13.09 -22.40
C ASP A 215 -23.55 11.99 -23.38
N ARG A 216 -24.12 11.93 -24.58
CA ARG A 216 -23.84 10.83 -25.53
C ARG A 216 -22.37 10.77 -25.97
N LYS A 217 -21.77 11.91 -26.35
CA LYS A 217 -20.34 11.97 -26.74
C LYS A 217 -19.41 11.64 -25.56
N LEU A 218 -19.72 12.15 -24.36
CA LEU A 218 -18.98 11.84 -23.15
C LEU A 218 -19.08 10.35 -22.82
N THR A 219 -20.26 9.76 -22.95
CA THR A 219 -20.48 8.34 -22.69
C THR A 219 -19.73 7.46 -23.69
N GLU A 220 -19.80 7.77 -24.99
CA GLU A 220 -19.04 7.08 -26.02
C GLU A 220 -17.52 7.18 -25.76
N TYR A 221 -17.01 8.38 -25.42
CA TYR A 221 -15.61 8.59 -25.05
C TYR A 221 -15.17 7.71 -23.88
N VAL A 222 -15.95 7.64 -22.80
CA VAL A 222 -15.53 6.84 -21.64
C VAL A 222 -15.75 5.33 -21.84
N LEU A 223 -16.75 4.92 -22.61
CA LEU A 223 -16.91 3.51 -23.01
C LEU A 223 -15.69 3.06 -23.82
N LEU A 224 -15.29 3.83 -24.84
CA LEU A 224 -14.08 3.57 -25.64
C LEU A 224 -12.83 3.54 -24.76
N GLY A 225 -12.68 4.49 -23.84
CA GLY A 225 -11.56 4.51 -22.90
C GLY A 225 -11.49 3.31 -21.98
N THR A 226 -12.64 2.87 -21.45
CA THR A 226 -12.69 1.69 -20.57
C THR A 226 -12.35 0.41 -21.34
N LEU A 227 -12.94 0.21 -22.52
CA LEU A 227 -12.69 -0.98 -23.35
C LEU A 227 -11.23 -1.04 -23.81
N LEU A 228 -10.68 0.08 -24.29
CA LEU A 228 -9.28 0.16 -24.72
C LEU A 228 -8.34 -0.11 -23.54
N SER A 229 -8.60 0.53 -22.39
CA SER A 229 -7.80 0.37 -21.17
C SER A 229 -7.74 -1.09 -20.72
N ILE A 230 -8.88 -1.77 -20.67
CA ILE A 230 -8.97 -3.15 -20.21
C ILE A 230 -8.37 -4.10 -21.23
N SER A 231 -8.61 -3.90 -22.53
CA SER A 231 -8.02 -4.71 -23.60
C SER A 231 -6.50 -4.65 -23.59
N LEU A 232 -5.91 -3.45 -23.48
CA LEU A 232 -4.45 -3.29 -23.39
C LEU A 232 -3.88 -3.94 -22.12
N THR A 233 -4.59 -3.82 -21.00
CA THR A 233 -4.18 -4.44 -19.73
C THR A 233 -4.24 -5.97 -19.80
N LEU A 234 -5.28 -6.53 -20.41
CA LEU A 234 -5.44 -7.97 -20.65
C LEU A 234 -4.29 -8.51 -21.50
N VAL A 235 -4.02 -7.88 -22.64
CA VAL A 235 -2.93 -8.28 -23.54
C VAL A 235 -1.59 -8.24 -22.80
N LEU A 236 -1.29 -7.14 -22.14
CA LEU A 236 -0.03 -7.01 -21.40
C LEU A 236 0.09 -8.03 -20.26
N GLY A 237 -0.99 -8.26 -19.50
CA GLY A 237 -1.01 -9.22 -18.40
C GLY A 237 -0.83 -10.67 -18.87
N LEU A 238 -1.48 -11.05 -19.98
CA LEU A 238 -1.30 -12.38 -20.58
C LEU A 238 0.12 -12.58 -21.12
N LEU A 239 0.70 -11.55 -21.75
CA LEU A 239 2.10 -11.58 -22.19
C LEU A 239 3.04 -11.74 -21.01
N ALA A 240 2.89 -10.92 -19.96
CA ALA A 240 3.71 -11.02 -18.75
C ALA A 240 3.59 -12.41 -18.11
N ARG A 241 2.38 -12.96 -17.99
CA ARG A 241 2.18 -14.32 -17.48
C ARG A 241 2.87 -15.37 -18.33
N SER A 242 2.75 -15.29 -19.66
CA SER A 242 3.42 -16.25 -20.55
C SER A 242 4.95 -16.18 -20.46
N LEU A 243 5.52 -15.00 -20.20
CA LEU A 243 6.96 -14.80 -20.10
C LEU A 243 7.55 -15.20 -18.74
N PHE A 244 6.83 -14.97 -17.64
CA PHE A 244 7.35 -15.18 -16.28
C PHE A 244 6.80 -16.44 -15.58
N TRP A 245 5.66 -16.97 -16.04
CA TRP A 245 4.99 -18.16 -15.47
C TRP A 245 4.79 -19.28 -16.51
N GLY A 246 5.18 -19.07 -17.77
CA GLY A 246 5.13 -20.08 -18.83
C GLY A 246 6.35 -20.98 -18.80
N GLY A 247 6.38 -21.91 -17.85
CA GLY A 247 7.34 -23.01 -17.72
C GLY A 247 6.71 -24.20 -16.99
#